data_AF-A0A661XUS5-F1
#
_entry.id   AF-A0A661XUS5-F1
#
_cell.length_a   1.000
_cell.length_b   1.000
_cell.length_c   1.000
_cell.angle_alpha   90.00
_cell.angle_beta   90.00
_cell.angle_gamma   90.00
#
_symmetry.space_group_name_H-M   'P 1'
#
loop_
_entity.id
_entity.type
_entity.pdbx_description
1 polymer ?
#
loop_
_entity_poly.entity_id
_entity_poly.type
_entity_poly.pdbx_seq_one_letter_code
_entity_poly.pdbx_strand_id
1 'polypeptide(L)'
;MLIYGSQVMRGVMQEKTSKIVEILVSSVRPFHLMMGKILGIAAVGLTQFVLWIVLTVSIISFVAPMITDGGVEDMAAAQSELAQSPEAQNELLAAIDEVVNNINIPLLVGSFFFYFLAGYLFYAALFAMIGAVVDSEADTQQFMLPIMLPLIASMMFLGVIIKDPSGPIAFWMSIIPFFSPIIMMIRIPFDVPLWELALSMFLMVAGFIGTTWMAGRVYRIGILMHGAKVNYKVIFKWLMMKN
;
A
#
# COMPACT_ATOMS: atom_id res chain seq x y z
N MET A 1 2.15 5.09 1.58
CA MET A 1 0.67 5.02 1.58
C MET A 1 0.04 5.86 2.69
N LEU A 2 0.39 5.66 3.97
CA LEU A 2 -0.26 6.34 5.10
C LEU A 2 -0.22 7.88 5.04
N ILE A 3 0.95 8.45 4.70
CA ILE A 3 1.13 9.91 4.61
C ILE A 3 0.27 10.50 3.48
N TYR A 4 0.25 9.87 2.31
CA TYR A 4 -0.59 10.33 1.20
C TYR A 4 -2.07 10.10 1.45
N GLY A 5 -2.43 8.98 2.07
CA GLY A 5 -3.80 8.72 2.49
C GLY A 5 -4.32 9.81 3.43
N SER A 6 -3.54 10.22 4.43
CA SER A 6 -3.94 11.31 5.32
C SER A 6 -4.09 12.66 4.59
N GLN A 7 -3.32 12.91 3.53
CA GLN A 7 -3.50 14.09 2.67
C GLN A 7 -4.82 14.02 1.88
N VAL A 8 -5.18 12.85 1.32
CA VAL A 8 -6.49 12.65 0.64
C VAL A 8 -7.62 12.97 1.61
N MET A 9 -7.56 12.40 2.81
CA MET A 9 -8.55 12.57 3.86
C MET A 9 -8.75 14.04 4.23
N ARG A 10 -7.65 14.77 4.50
CA ARG A 10 -7.70 16.20 4.80
C ARG A 10 -8.26 17.00 3.63
N GLY A 11 -7.86 16.69 2.41
CA GLY A 11 -8.36 17.39 1.21
C GLY A 11 -9.86 17.18 0.97
N VAL A 12 -10.40 15.99 1.23
CA VAL A 12 -11.86 15.73 1.17
C VAL A 12 -12.60 16.51 2.25
N MET A 13 -12.08 16.51 3.47
CA MET A 13 -12.68 17.22 4.61
C MET A 13 -12.66 18.74 4.41
N GLN A 14 -11.59 19.30 3.87
CA GLN A 14 -11.49 20.74 3.54
C GLN A 14 -12.52 21.14 2.47
N GLU A 15 -12.71 20.32 1.43
CA GLU A 15 -13.73 20.60 0.43
C GLU A 15 -15.14 20.54 1.01
N LYS A 16 -15.41 19.55 1.86
CA LYS A 16 -16.70 19.38 2.53
C LYS A 16 -17.07 20.57 3.42
N THR A 17 -16.10 21.12 4.15
CA THR A 17 -16.31 22.24 5.07
C THR A 17 -16.25 23.61 4.38
N SER A 18 -15.78 23.66 3.14
CA SER A 18 -15.68 24.88 2.33
C SER A 18 -16.93 25.12 1.48
N LYS A 19 -17.16 26.39 1.11
CA LYS A 19 -18.21 26.81 0.16
C LYS A 19 -18.08 26.16 -1.23
N ILE A 20 -16.94 25.53 -1.51
CA ILE A 20 -16.68 24.79 -2.75
C ILE A 20 -17.64 23.60 -2.92
N VAL A 21 -18.15 23.01 -1.82
CA VAL A 21 -19.02 21.83 -1.88
C VAL A 21 -20.34 22.06 -2.64
N GLU A 22 -20.96 23.24 -2.53
CA GLU A 22 -22.23 23.57 -3.18
C GLU A 22 -22.10 23.58 -4.72
N ILE A 23 -20.97 24.08 -5.21
CA ILE A 23 -20.65 24.13 -6.64
C ILE A 23 -20.28 22.73 -7.15
N LEU A 24 -19.53 21.95 -6.36
CA LEU A 24 -19.11 20.60 -6.75
C LEU A 24 -20.30 19.63 -6.87
N VAL A 25 -21.24 19.68 -5.93
CA VAL A 25 -22.37 18.75 -5.87
C VAL A 25 -23.39 19.00 -6.99
N SER A 26 -23.50 20.25 -7.48
CA SER A 26 -24.32 20.58 -8.64
C SER A 26 -23.67 20.23 -9.98
N SER A 27 -22.34 20.05 -10.01
CA SER A 27 -21.57 19.87 -11.25
C SER A 27 -21.15 18.42 -11.52
N VAL A 28 -20.82 17.63 -10.50
CA VAL A 28 -20.23 16.28 -10.67
C VAL A 28 -20.78 15.27 -9.65
N ARG A 29 -20.98 14.02 -10.08
CA ARG A 29 -21.40 12.93 -9.18
C ARG A 29 -20.28 12.63 -8.15
N PRO A 30 -20.62 12.45 -6.85
CA PRO A 30 -19.66 12.19 -5.76
C PRO A 30 -18.63 11.08 -6.02
N PHE A 31 -19.03 9.99 -6.69
CA PHE A 31 -18.11 8.90 -7.04
C PHE A 31 -16.97 9.36 -7.95
N HIS A 32 -17.27 10.13 -8.99
CA HIS A 32 -16.26 10.61 -9.94
C HIS A 32 -15.35 11.65 -9.30
N LEU A 33 -15.89 12.49 -8.41
CA LEU A 33 -15.11 13.44 -7.63
C LEU A 33 -14.07 12.71 -6.76
N MET A 34 -14.50 11.70 -6.01
CA MET A 34 -13.62 10.90 -5.17
C MET A 34 -12.58 10.14 -5.98
N MET A 35 -13.02 9.45 -7.05
CA MET A 35 -12.13 8.72 -7.94
C MET A 35 -11.05 9.64 -8.53
N GLY A 36 -11.44 10.80 -9.05
CA GLY A 36 -10.50 11.78 -9.63
C GLY A 36 -9.48 12.28 -8.60
N LYS A 37 -9.91 12.57 -7.37
CA LYS A 37 -9.02 12.98 -6.29
C LYS A 37 -8.04 11.88 -5.88
N ILE A 38 -8.53 10.65 -5.70
CA ILE A 38 -7.71 9.50 -5.32
C ILE A 38 -6.67 9.23 -6.40
N LEU A 39 -7.05 9.23 -7.68
CA LEU A 39 -6.15 9.04 -8.81
C LEU A 39 -5.14 10.19 -8.94
N GLY A 40 -5.54 11.44 -8.70
CA GLY A 40 -4.66 12.60 -8.72
C GLY A 40 -3.54 12.49 -7.68
N ILE A 41 -3.88 12.07 -6.45
CA ILE A 41 -2.88 11.86 -5.40
C ILE A 41 -2.02 10.61 -5.70
N ALA A 42 -2.59 9.58 -6.30
CA ALA A 42 -1.82 8.44 -6.80
C ALA A 42 -0.81 8.81 -7.89
N ALA A 43 -1.12 9.78 -8.76
CA ALA A 43 -0.15 10.30 -9.71
C ALA A 43 1.07 10.94 -9.01
N VAL A 44 0.87 11.65 -7.89
CA VAL A 44 1.97 12.18 -7.07
C VAL A 44 2.80 11.05 -6.43
N GLY A 45 2.13 9.98 -5.98
CA GLY A 45 2.82 8.80 -5.48
C GLY A 45 3.69 8.13 -6.56
N LEU A 46 3.18 8.05 -7.79
CA LEU A 46 3.90 7.49 -8.93
C LEU A 46 5.09 8.37 -9.33
N THR A 47 4.96 9.71 -9.34
CA THR A 47 6.11 10.58 -9.61
C THR A 47 7.19 10.45 -8.54
N GLN A 48 6.82 10.35 -7.26
CA GLN A 48 7.78 10.06 -6.20
C GLN A 48 8.48 8.71 -6.42
N PHE A 49 7.76 7.69 -6.84
CA PHE A 49 8.33 6.38 -7.10
C PHE A 49 9.33 6.39 -8.27
N VAL A 50 8.99 7.08 -9.35
CA VAL A 50 9.91 7.29 -10.50
C VAL A 50 11.17 8.02 -10.06
N LEU A 51 11.04 9.07 -9.22
CA LEU A 51 12.19 9.79 -8.68
C LEU A 51 13.11 8.87 -7.85
N TRP A 52 12.54 7.97 -7.03
CA TRP A 52 13.31 6.99 -6.29
C TRP A 52 14.07 6.03 -7.21
N ILE A 53 13.43 5.49 -8.24
CA ILE A 53 14.11 4.60 -9.21
C ILE A 53 15.27 5.34 -9.88
N VAL A 54 15.01 6.54 -10.40
CA VAL A 54 16.04 7.34 -11.09
C VAL A 54 17.20 7.64 -10.15
N LEU A 55 16.91 8.01 -8.91
CA LEU A 55 17.92 8.30 -7.89
C LEU A 55 18.74 7.05 -7.55
N THR A 56 18.10 5.90 -7.30
CA THR A 56 18.81 4.65 -7.00
C THR A 56 19.69 4.19 -8.16
N VAL A 57 19.18 4.23 -9.40
CA VAL A 57 19.96 3.87 -10.60
C VAL A 57 21.13 4.85 -10.80
N SER A 58 20.91 6.14 -10.57
CA SER A 58 21.97 7.15 -10.66
C SER A 58 23.04 6.91 -9.59
N ILE A 59 22.66 6.66 -8.34
CA ILE A 59 23.62 6.34 -7.27
C ILE A 59 24.41 5.09 -7.62
N ILE A 60 23.76 4.00 -8.04
CA ILE A 60 24.48 2.77 -8.42
C ILE A 60 25.42 3.05 -9.60
N SER A 61 25.03 3.86 -10.58
CA SER A 61 25.85 4.10 -11.77
C SER A 61 27.02 5.07 -11.54
N PHE A 62 26.87 6.04 -10.64
CA PHE A 62 27.87 7.10 -10.41
C PHE A 62 28.68 6.90 -9.12
N VAL A 63 28.04 6.40 -8.07
CA VAL A 63 28.65 6.21 -6.75
C VAL A 63 29.24 4.82 -6.61
N ALA A 64 28.57 3.76 -7.11
CA ALA A 64 29.10 2.40 -6.93
C ALA A 64 30.49 2.21 -7.57
N PRO A 65 30.77 2.66 -8.83
CA PRO A 65 32.11 2.58 -9.40
C PRO A 65 33.16 3.37 -8.59
N MET A 66 32.76 4.51 -8.02
CA MET A 66 33.64 5.38 -7.23
C MET A 66 33.98 4.79 -5.85
N ILE A 67 33.10 3.95 -5.29
CA ILE A 67 33.38 3.21 -4.05
C ILE A 67 34.16 1.92 -4.40
N THR A 68 33.84 1.22 -5.50
CA THR A 68 34.49 -0.05 -5.86
C THR A 68 35.93 0.11 -6.36
N ASP A 69 36.26 1.20 -7.07
CA ASP A 69 37.65 1.51 -7.46
C ASP A 69 38.56 1.92 -6.28
N GLY A 70 38.00 2.12 -5.07
CA GLY A 70 38.72 2.74 -3.94
C GLY A 70 38.47 2.15 -2.56
N GLY A 71 37.90 0.95 -2.42
CA GLY A 71 37.84 0.30 -1.10
C GLY A 71 36.69 -0.68 -0.82
N VAL A 72 35.80 -1.02 -1.77
CA VAL A 72 34.84 -2.12 -1.52
C VAL A 72 35.54 -3.48 -1.49
N GLU A 73 36.57 -3.69 -2.32
CA GLU A 73 37.39 -4.91 -2.22
C GLU A 73 38.08 -5.01 -0.86
N ASP A 74 38.61 -3.90 -0.33
CA ASP A 74 39.28 -3.87 0.97
C ASP A 74 38.32 -3.95 2.18
N MET A 75 37.09 -3.41 2.08
CA MET A 75 36.08 -3.54 3.14
C MET A 75 35.34 -4.90 3.10
N ALA A 76 35.12 -5.48 1.92
CA ALA A 76 34.65 -6.85 1.78
C ALA A 76 35.72 -7.84 2.25
N ALA A 77 37.01 -7.56 1.99
CA ALA A 77 38.13 -8.31 2.53
C ALA A 77 38.26 -8.17 4.06
N ALA A 78 38.08 -6.97 4.63
CA ALA A 78 38.10 -6.75 6.08
C ALA A 78 36.92 -7.41 6.82
N GLN A 79 35.77 -7.59 6.15
CA GLN A 79 34.64 -8.36 6.69
C GLN A 79 34.78 -9.87 6.43
N SER A 80 35.62 -10.28 5.46
CA SER A 80 35.97 -11.68 5.19
C SER A 80 36.95 -12.28 6.21
N GLU A 81 37.70 -11.46 6.96
CA GLU A 81 38.59 -11.96 8.01
C GLU A 81 37.84 -12.57 9.23
N LEU A 82 36.52 -12.34 9.36
CA LEU A 82 35.68 -13.01 10.38
C LEU A 82 34.90 -14.22 9.84
N ALA A 83 35.01 -14.56 8.56
CA ALA A 83 34.32 -15.71 7.97
C ALA A 83 35.28 -16.90 7.80
N GLN A 84 35.14 -17.86 8.71
CA GLN A 84 35.83 -19.13 8.72
C GLN A 84 35.59 -19.90 7.40
N SER A 85 36.66 -20.39 6.79
CA SER A 85 36.75 -21.32 5.63
C SER A 85 36.29 -20.78 4.23
N PRO A 86 37.16 -20.82 3.20
CA PRO A 86 36.81 -20.53 1.80
C PRO A 86 35.66 -21.38 1.23
N GLU A 87 35.37 -22.53 1.85
CA GLU A 87 34.29 -23.45 1.48
C GLU A 87 32.91 -22.89 1.85
N ALA A 88 32.76 -22.28 3.04
CA ALA A 88 31.52 -21.64 3.48
C ALA A 88 31.17 -20.39 2.65
N GLN A 89 32.18 -19.71 2.11
CA GLN A 89 32.00 -18.55 1.23
C GLN A 89 31.50 -18.97 -0.16
N ASN A 90 32.05 -20.06 -0.71
CA ASN A 90 31.59 -20.64 -1.96
C ASN A 90 30.21 -21.30 -1.83
N GLU A 91 29.89 -21.92 -0.68
CA GLU A 91 28.55 -22.40 -0.37
C GLU A 91 27.53 -21.25 -0.24
N LEU A 92 27.91 -20.14 0.39
CA LEU A 92 27.05 -18.96 0.49
C LEU A 92 26.80 -18.32 -0.89
N LEU A 93 27.83 -18.21 -1.73
CA LEU A 93 27.69 -17.70 -3.11
C LEU A 93 26.84 -18.63 -3.97
N ALA A 94 27.03 -19.95 -3.85
CA ALA A 94 26.21 -20.95 -4.54
C ALA A 94 24.74 -20.93 -4.06
N ALA A 95 24.51 -20.74 -2.76
CA ALA A 95 23.16 -20.59 -2.19
C ALA A 95 22.47 -19.30 -2.65
N ILE A 96 23.22 -18.20 -2.80
CA ILE A 96 22.69 -16.94 -3.37
C ILE A 96 22.33 -17.15 -4.84
N ASP A 97 23.19 -17.79 -5.63
CA ASP A 97 22.91 -18.07 -7.04
C ASP A 97 21.71 -19.01 -7.21
N GLU A 98 21.56 -20.02 -6.35
CA GLU A 98 20.40 -20.93 -6.38
C GLU A 98 19.09 -20.19 -6.04
N VAL A 99 19.10 -19.32 -5.03
CA VAL A 99 17.93 -18.51 -4.65
C VAL A 99 17.58 -17.50 -5.73
N VAL A 100 18.57 -16.80 -6.29
CA VAL A 100 18.35 -15.78 -7.33
C VAL A 100 17.83 -16.40 -8.63
N ASN A 101 18.35 -17.56 -9.03
CA ASN A 101 17.92 -18.23 -10.26
C ASN A 101 16.54 -18.90 -10.15
N ASN A 102 16.11 -19.30 -8.95
CA ASN A 102 14.77 -19.84 -8.73
C ASN A 102 13.69 -18.75 -8.60
N ILE A 103 14.06 -17.50 -8.27
CA ILE A 103 13.08 -16.42 -8.17
C ILE A 103 12.72 -15.90 -9.55
N ASN A 104 11.43 -15.96 -9.89
CA ASN A 104 10.89 -15.29 -11.06
C ASN A 104 10.89 -13.76 -10.86
N ILE A 105 12.02 -13.12 -11.13
CA ILE A 105 12.22 -11.67 -11.00
C ILE A 105 11.16 -10.87 -11.78
N PRO A 106 10.80 -11.22 -13.05
CA PRO A 106 9.72 -10.53 -13.77
C PRO A 106 8.38 -10.57 -13.03
N LEU A 107 7.99 -11.72 -12.49
CA LEU A 107 6.75 -11.88 -11.73
C LEU A 107 6.79 -11.08 -10.42
N LEU A 108 7.91 -11.12 -9.70
CA LEU A 108 8.10 -10.38 -8.46
C LEU A 108 7.97 -8.88 -8.71
N VAL A 109 8.67 -8.36 -9.72
CA VAL A 109 8.63 -6.94 -10.09
C VAL A 109 7.25 -6.53 -10.58
N GLY A 110 6.64 -7.31 -11.48
CA GLY A 110 5.29 -7.01 -11.99
C GLY A 110 4.23 -7.00 -10.88
N SER A 111 4.30 -7.98 -9.98
CA SER A 111 3.40 -8.06 -8.83
C SER A 111 3.69 -6.95 -7.82
N PHE A 112 4.96 -6.58 -7.61
CA PHE A 112 5.32 -5.43 -6.77
C PHE A 112 4.64 -4.16 -7.25
N PHE A 113 4.75 -3.83 -8.54
CA PHE A 113 4.12 -2.64 -9.10
C PHE A 113 2.60 -2.69 -8.97
N PHE A 114 1.99 -3.85 -9.25
CA PHE A 114 0.56 -4.05 -9.11
C PHE A 114 0.10 -3.81 -7.67
N TYR A 115 0.68 -4.53 -6.69
CA TYR A 115 0.25 -4.46 -5.30
C TYR A 115 0.62 -3.14 -4.64
N PHE A 116 1.74 -2.53 -5.04
CA PHE A 116 2.08 -1.18 -4.62
C PHE A 116 1.02 -0.18 -5.09
N LEU A 117 0.66 -0.17 -6.38
CA LEU A 117 -0.30 0.80 -6.92
C LEU A 117 -1.73 0.50 -6.46
N ALA A 118 -2.18 -0.75 -6.55
CA ALA A 118 -3.52 -1.15 -6.14
C ALA A 118 -3.71 -0.99 -4.62
N GLY A 119 -2.71 -1.35 -3.82
CA GLY A 119 -2.67 -1.05 -2.39
C GLY A 119 -2.73 0.43 -2.11
N TYR A 120 -1.93 1.22 -2.82
CA TYR A 120 -1.91 2.66 -2.63
C TYR A 120 -3.30 3.27 -2.85
N LEU A 121 -3.94 2.90 -3.95
CA LEU A 121 -5.27 3.35 -4.33
C LEU A 121 -6.34 2.87 -3.32
N PHE A 122 -6.27 1.62 -2.90
CA PHE A 122 -7.19 1.05 -1.91
C PHE A 122 -7.14 1.78 -0.56
N TYR A 123 -5.94 1.99 0.00
CA TYR A 123 -5.80 2.74 1.24
C TYR A 123 -6.20 4.21 1.06
N ALA A 124 -5.81 4.85 -0.05
CA ALA A 124 -6.24 6.21 -0.35
C ALA A 124 -7.78 6.34 -0.38
N ALA A 125 -8.48 5.36 -0.95
CA ALA A 125 -9.94 5.31 -0.95
C ALA A 125 -10.55 5.15 0.45
N LEU A 126 -9.94 4.35 1.33
CA LEU A 126 -10.37 4.24 2.73
C LEU A 126 -10.18 5.57 3.48
N PHE A 127 -9.06 6.24 3.27
CA PHE A 127 -8.81 7.56 3.84
C PHE A 127 -9.77 8.62 3.28
N ALA A 128 -10.08 8.58 1.98
CA ALA A 128 -11.09 9.44 1.37
C ALA A 128 -12.48 9.22 2.00
N MET A 129 -12.84 7.97 2.27
CA MET A 129 -14.08 7.64 2.99
C MET A 129 -14.12 8.29 4.36
N ILE A 130 -13.05 8.20 5.16
CA ILE A 130 -13.00 8.86 6.47
C ILE A 130 -13.09 10.38 6.32
N GLY A 131 -12.36 10.97 5.36
CA GLY A 131 -12.40 12.41 5.11
C GLY A 131 -13.79 12.91 4.71
N ALA A 132 -14.59 12.07 4.07
CA ALA A 132 -15.99 12.35 3.75
C ALA A 132 -16.91 12.31 4.98
N VAL A 133 -16.52 11.53 6.00
CA VAL A 133 -17.29 11.34 7.24
C VAL A 133 -17.04 12.48 8.22
N VAL A 134 -15.77 12.78 8.48
CA VAL A 134 -15.34 13.68 9.54
C VAL A 134 -15.49 15.15 9.15
N ASP A 135 -15.76 15.98 10.16
CA ASP A 135 -15.85 17.44 10.01
C ASP A 135 -14.64 18.18 10.61
N SER A 136 -13.82 17.51 11.44
CA SER A 136 -12.69 18.12 12.14
C SER A 136 -11.41 17.26 12.08
N GLU A 137 -10.24 17.91 12.05
CA GLU A 137 -8.94 17.21 12.07
C GLU A 137 -8.71 16.42 13.38
N ALA A 138 -9.27 16.89 14.49
CA ALA A 138 -9.16 16.21 15.78
C ALA A 138 -9.85 14.84 15.77
N ASP A 139 -10.99 14.72 15.08
CA ASP A 139 -11.74 13.47 14.99
C ASP A 139 -11.07 12.45 14.06
N THR A 140 -10.27 12.91 13.08
CA THR A 140 -9.61 11.99 12.14
C THR A 140 -8.63 11.03 12.79
N GLN A 141 -7.95 11.44 13.86
CA GLN A 141 -6.97 10.59 14.55
C GLN A 141 -7.61 9.27 15.05
N GLN A 142 -8.86 9.32 15.53
CA GLN A 142 -9.56 8.13 16.04
C GLN A 142 -9.94 7.16 14.91
N PHE A 143 -10.19 7.67 13.70
CA PHE A 143 -10.58 6.87 12.54
C PHE A 143 -9.38 6.36 11.74
N MET A 144 -8.20 6.92 11.94
CA MET A 144 -6.96 6.41 11.36
C MET A 144 -6.55 5.05 11.95
N LEU A 145 -6.77 4.82 13.25
CA LEU A 145 -6.35 3.60 13.95
C LEU A 145 -6.90 2.32 13.29
N PRO A 146 -8.20 2.20 12.95
CA PRO A 146 -8.72 1.01 12.25
C PRO A 146 -8.08 0.74 10.89
N ILE A 147 -7.63 1.76 10.16
CA ILE A 147 -6.92 1.56 8.88
C ILE A 147 -5.49 1.07 9.14
N MET A 148 -4.86 1.55 10.20
CA MET A 148 -3.49 1.16 10.56
C MET A 148 -3.43 -0.24 11.16
N LEU A 149 -4.47 -0.69 11.87
CA LEU A 149 -4.48 -2.01 12.53
C LEU A 149 -4.19 -3.17 11.55
N PRO A 150 -4.82 -3.28 10.38
CA PRO A 150 -4.46 -4.30 9.38
C PRO A 150 -3.01 -4.22 8.90
N LEU A 151 -2.45 -3.02 8.74
CA LEU A 151 -1.04 -2.83 8.35
C LEU A 151 -0.10 -3.32 9.46
N ILE A 152 -0.40 -2.96 10.71
CA ILE A 152 0.36 -3.41 11.89
C ILE A 152 0.26 -4.93 12.01
N ALA A 153 -0.94 -5.48 11.90
CA ALA A 153 -1.16 -6.93 11.97
C ALA A 153 -0.41 -7.66 10.84
N SER A 154 -0.39 -7.13 9.61
CA SER A 154 0.43 -7.68 8.52
C SER A 154 1.91 -7.79 8.92
N MET A 155 2.43 -6.75 9.56
CA MET A 155 3.81 -6.72 10.03
C MET A 155 4.06 -7.68 11.20
N MET A 156 3.11 -7.82 12.12
CA MET A 156 3.22 -8.71 13.28
C MET A 156 3.24 -10.19 12.88
N PHE A 157 2.42 -10.59 11.89
CA PHE A 157 2.34 -11.98 11.43
C PHE A 157 3.45 -12.35 10.44
N LEU A 158 4.34 -11.42 10.08
CA LEU A 158 5.41 -11.65 9.12
C LEU A 158 6.30 -12.84 9.49
N GLY A 159 6.73 -12.93 10.76
CA GLY A 159 7.58 -14.02 11.22
C GLY A 159 6.91 -15.40 11.19
N VAL A 160 5.58 -15.46 11.27
CA VAL A 160 4.81 -16.71 11.13
C VAL A 160 4.72 -17.10 9.65
N ILE A 161 4.47 -16.12 8.79
CA ILE A 161 4.28 -16.33 7.34
C ILE A 161 5.58 -16.75 6.66
N ILE A 162 6.72 -16.21 7.07
CA ILE A 162 8.03 -16.64 6.53
C ILE A 162 8.33 -18.10 6.90
N LYS A 163 7.88 -18.56 8.09
CA LYS A 163 8.09 -19.94 8.54
C LYS A 163 7.14 -20.93 7.87
N ASP A 164 5.92 -20.51 7.58
CA ASP A 164 4.92 -21.32 6.87
C ASP A 164 4.19 -20.48 5.80
N PRO A 165 4.82 -20.28 4.62
CA PRO A 165 4.27 -19.46 3.54
C PRO A 165 3.03 -20.07 2.87
N SER A 166 2.85 -21.38 2.97
CA SER A 166 1.71 -22.14 2.47
C SER A 166 0.56 -22.26 3.49
N GLY A 167 0.79 -21.82 4.73
CA GLY A 167 -0.14 -22.00 5.82
C GLY A 167 -1.46 -21.25 5.64
N PRO A 168 -2.52 -21.64 6.36
CA PRO A 168 -3.84 -20.98 6.28
C PRO A 168 -3.79 -19.48 6.60
N ILE A 169 -2.96 -19.08 7.57
CA ILE A 169 -2.79 -17.67 7.95
C ILE A 169 -2.18 -16.87 6.80
N ALA A 170 -1.14 -17.41 6.17
CA ALA A 170 -0.49 -16.81 5.01
C ALA A 170 -1.46 -16.67 3.83
N PHE A 171 -2.25 -17.72 3.56
CA PHE A 171 -3.32 -17.68 2.55
C PHE A 171 -4.30 -16.53 2.83
N TRP A 172 -5.02 -16.55 3.95
CA TRP A 172 -6.08 -15.56 4.21
C TRP A 172 -5.57 -14.11 4.25
N MET A 173 -4.43 -13.87 4.88
CA MET A 173 -3.84 -12.53 4.91
C MET A 173 -3.30 -12.09 3.54
N SER A 174 -3.01 -13.02 2.63
CA SER A 174 -2.64 -12.66 1.26
C SER A 174 -3.86 -12.39 0.35
N ILE A 175 -5.02 -12.97 0.66
CA ILE A 175 -6.25 -12.83 -0.14
C ILE A 175 -7.04 -11.58 0.27
N ILE A 176 -7.06 -11.23 1.56
CA ILE A 176 -7.82 -10.06 2.05
C ILE A 176 -7.11 -8.76 1.64
N PRO A 177 -7.79 -7.82 0.94
CA PRO A 177 -7.18 -6.59 0.39
C PRO A 177 -6.45 -5.70 1.41
N PHE A 178 -6.87 -5.72 2.67
CA PHE A 178 -6.24 -4.95 3.75
C PHE A 178 -4.86 -5.45 4.18
N PHE A 179 -4.47 -6.64 3.76
CA PHE A 179 -3.21 -7.29 4.16
C PHE A 179 -2.38 -7.69 2.93
N SER A 180 -3.05 -7.95 1.79
CA SER A 180 -2.42 -8.47 0.58
C SER A 180 -1.23 -7.68 0.05
N PRO A 181 -1.18 -6.33 0.07
CA PRO A 181 -0.07 -5.59 -0.54
C PRO A 181 1.28 -5.87 0.12
N ILE A 182 1.25 -6.23 1.41
CA ILE A 182 2.46 -6.59 2.17
C ILE A 182 2.64 -8.11 2.08
N ILE A 183 1.64 -8.89 2.49
CA ILE A 183 1.79 -10.33 2.68
C ILE A 183 2.07 -11.07 1.37
N MET A 184 1.40 -10.71 0.26
CA MET A 184 1.63 -11.40 -1.00
C MET A 184 3.04 -11.17 -1.53
N MET A 185 3.64 -9.99 -1.31
CA MET A 185 5.04 -9.71 -1.69
C MET A 185 6.04 -10.58 -0.97
N ILE A 186 5.76 -10.94 0.27
CA ILE A 186 6.60 -11.85 1.03
C ILE A 186 6.39 -13.29 0.58
N ARG A 187 5.18 -13.67 0.15
CA ARG A 187 4.89 -15.05 -0.25
C ARG A 187 5.41 -15.40 -1.66
N ILE A 188 5.43 -14.47 -2.63
CA ILE A 188 5.80 -14.76 -4.03
C ILE A 188 7.14 -15.51 -4.20
N PRO A 189 8.22 -15.18 -3.47
CA PRO A 189 9.48 -15.94 -3.55
C PRO A 189 9.39 -17.40 -3.10
N PHE A 190 8.30 -17.82 -2.46
CA PHE A 190 8.04 -19.17 -1.96
C PHE A 190 7.04 -19.95 -2.84
N ASP A 191 7.03 -19.71 -4.14
CA ASP A 191 6.23 -20.44 -5.14
C ASP A 191 4.71 -20.47 -4.87
N VAL A 192 4.11 -19.29 -4.73
CA VAL A 192 2.65 -19.16 -4.57
C VAL A 192 1.93 -19.64 -5.84
N PRO A 193 0.87 -20.46 -5.71
CA PRO A 193 0.05 -20.85 -6.85
C PRO A 193 -0.53 -19.64 -7.59
N LEU A 194 -0.43 -19.63 -8.92
CA LEU A 194 -0.86 -18.48 -9.76
C LEU A 194 -2.33 -18.09 -9.56
N TRP A 195 -3.20 -19.04 -9.19
CA TRP A 195 -4.60 -18.75 -8.93
C TRP A 195 -4.81 -17.98 -7.63
N GLU A 196 -3.99 -18.20 -6.59
CA GLU A 196 -4.02 -17.41 -5.35
C GLU A 196 -3.60 -15.97 -5.61
N LEU A 197 -2.56 -15.80 -6.44
CA LEU A 197 -2.09 -14.50 -6.90
C LEU A 197 -3.20 -13.79 -7.69
N ALA A 198 -3.78 -14.44 -8.69
CA ALA A 198 -4.85 -13.86 -9.50
C ALA A 198 -6.10 -13.52 -8.67
N LEU A 199 -6.50 -14.39 -7.74
CA LEU A 199 -7.62 -14.15 -6.83
C LEU A 199 -7.35 -12.92 -5.94
N SER A 200 -6.16 -12.85 -5.36
CA SER A 200 -5.76 -11.71 -4.54
C SER A 200 -5.72 -10.41 -5.35
N MET A 201 -5.16 -10.43 -6.56
CA MET A 201 -5.16 -9.27 -7.46
C MET A 201 -6.58 -8.83 -7.80
N PHE A 202 -7.47 -9.76 -8.13
CA PHE A 202 -8.88 -9.47 -8.42
C PHE A 202 -9.59 -8.85 -7.21
N LEU A 203 -9.46 -9.45 -6.03
CA LEU A 203 -10.06 -8.93 -4.80
C LEU A 203 -9.47 -7.58 -4.42
N MET A 204 -8.22 -7.32 -4.74
CA MET A 204 -7.59 -6.02 -4.50
C MET A 204 -8.23 -4.93 -5.35
N VAL A 205 -8.40 -5.17 -6.65
CA VAL A 205 -9.09 -4.24 -7.55
C VAL A 205 -10.56 -4.07 -7.16
N ALA A 206 -11.25 -5.17 -6.89
CA ALA A 206 -12.64 -5.15 -6.43
C ALA A 206 -12.80 -4.38 -5.11
N GLY A 207 -11.86 -4.59 -4.19
CA GLY A 207 -11.76 -3.86 -2.93
C GLY A 207 -11.60 -2.37 -3.16
N PHE A 208 -10.72 -1.95 -4.07
CA PHE A 208 -10.50 -0.53 -4.39
C PHE A 208 -11.76 0.12 -4.99
N ILE A 209 -12.40 -0.54 -5.96
CA ILE A 209 -13.64 -0.05 -6.56
C ILE A 209 -14.75 0.03 -5.50
N GLY A 210 -14.86 -1.00 -4.65
CA GLY A 210 -15.84 -1.07 -3.57
C GLY A 210 -15.65 0.05 -2.54
N THR A 211 -14.43 0.26 -2.05
CA THR A 211 -14.15 1.31 -1.06
C THR A 211 -14.31 2.71 -1.65
N THR A 212 -13.95 2.92 -2.93
CA THR A 212 -14.19 4.20 -3.62
C THR A 212 -15.68 4.46 -3.81
N TRP A 213 -16.45 3.43 -4.15
CA TRP A 213 -17.91 3.52 -4.22
C TRP A 213 -18.53 3.87 -2.87
N MET A 214 -18.08 3.22 -1.80
CA MET A 214 -18.48 3.54 -0.43
C MET A 214 -18.12 4.98 -0.05
N ALA A 215 -16.91 5.45 -0.39
CA ALA A 215 -16.47 6.82 -0.13
C ALA A 215 -17.38 7.85 -0.81
N GLY A 216 -17.73 7.64 -2.09
CA GLY A 216 -18.66 8.52 -2.81
C GLY A 216 -20.07 8.54 -2.21
N ARG A 217 -20.58 7.38 -1.77
CA ARG A 217 -21.90 7.29 -1.12
C ARG A 217 -21.91 8.02 0.22
N VAL A 218 -20.89 7.79 1.03
CA VAL A 218 -20.72 8.43 2.33
C VAL A 218 -20.53 9.93 2.19
N TYR A 219 -19.79 10.38 1.17
CA TYR A 219 -19.63 11.81 0.87
C TYR A 219 -20.98 12.48 0.55
N ARG A 220 -21.82 11.86 -0.28
CA ARG A 220 -23.15 12.40 -0.62
C ARG A 220 -24.04 12.67 0.61
N ILE A 221 -23.96 11.80 1.62
CA ILE A 221 -24.75 11.92 2.85
C ILE A 221 -24.05 12.84 3.85
N GLY A 222 -22.72 12.75 3.94
CA GLY A 222 -21.90 13.51 4.87
C GLY A 222 -22.00 15.02 4.65
N ILE A 223 -22.12 15.48 3.41
CA ILE A 223 -22.30 16.91 3.10
C ILE A 223 -23.61 17.50 3.64
N LEU A 224 -24.63 16.68 3.93
CA LEU A 224 -25.93 17.14 4.46
C LEU A 224 -25.99 17.08 5.99
N MET A 225 -25.02 16.43 6.63
CA MET A 225 -24.97 16.14 8.05
C MET A 225 -23.85 16.97 8.70
N HIS A 226 -24.14 18.23 9.03
CA HIS A 226 -23.19 19.10 9.72
C HIS A 226 -23.28 18.95 11.24
N GLY A 227 -22.13 18.74 11.91
CA GLY A 227 -22.02 18.90 13.37
C GLY A 227 -22.54 17.72 14.21
N ALA A 228 -22.95 16.61 13.60
CA ALA A 228 -23.27 15.38 14.32
C ALA A 228 -21.98 14.65 14.71
N LYS A 229 -21.81 14.28 16.00
CA LYS A 229 -20.68 13.45 16.43
C LYS A 229 -20.70 12.13 15.68
N VAL A 230 -19.74 11.94 14.78
CA VAL A 230 -19.72 10.74 13.95
C VAL A 230 -19.17 9.57 14.75
N ASN A 231 -19.89 8.45 14.71
CA ASN A 231 -19.48 7.16 15.26
C ASN A 231 -19.62 6.09 14.17
N TYR A 232 -18.90 4.96 14.29
CA TYR A 232 -18.95 3.81 13.39
C TYR A 232 -20.38 3.36 13.04
N LYS A 233 -21.30 3.41 14.01
CA LYS A 233 -22.73 3.09 13.79
C LYS A 233 -23.40 4.02 12.77
N VAL A 234 -23.03 5.30 12.77
CA VAL A 234 -23.57 6.31 11.87
C VAL A 234 -23.04 6.08 10.45
N ILE A 235 -21.74 5.82 10.32
CA ILE A 235 -21.10 5.47 9.03
C ILE A 235 -21.78 4.26 8.40
N PHE A 236 -21.99 3.20 9.20
CA PHE A 236 -22.64 1.98 8.74
C PHE A 236 -24.10 2.22 8.31
N LYS A 237 -24.84 3.02 9.08
CA LYS A 237 -26.20 3.45 8.70
C LYS A 237 -26.18 4.17 7.36
N TRP A 238 -25.25 5.10 7.14
CA TRP A 238 -25.14 5.86 5.89
C TRP A 238 -24.85 4.97 4.68
N LEU A 239 -24.03 3.95 4.85
CA LEU A 239 -23.78 2.96 3.81
C LEU A 239 -25.05 2.17 3.42
N MET A 240 -25.95 1.93 4.37
CA MET A 240 -27.19 1.18 4.16
C MET A 240 -28.40 2.02 3.72
N MET A 241 -28.37 3.36 3.86
CA MET A 241 -29.53 4.21 3.48
C MET A 241 -29.77 4.14 1.97
N LYS A 242 -30.96 3.71 1.55
CA LYS A 242 -31.33 3.58 0.13
C LYS A 242 -31.38 4.96 -0.54
N ASN A 243 -30.91 5.00 -1.80
CA ASN A 243 -30.72 6.22 -2.62
C ASN A 243 -31.97 7.09 -2.74
#